data_AF-A0A853BCQ8-F1
#
_entry.id   AF-A0A853BCQ8-F1
#
_cell.length_a   1.000
_cell.length_b   1.000
_cell.length_c   1.000
_cell.angle_alpha   90.00
_cell.angle_beta   90.00
_cell.angle_gamma   90.00
#
_symmetry.space_group_name_H-M   'P 1'
#
loop_
_entity.id
_entity.type
_entity.pdbx_description
1 polymer ?
#
loop_
_entity_poly.entity_id
_entity_poly.type
_entity_poly.pdbx_seq_one_letter_code
_entity_poly.pdbx_strand_id
1 'polypeptide(L)'
;MSDSLDATAPETRVRLDGPEGLASLRQRVRALLADCPPAVVVDVVLLVDGLAGAACEHGTPPFEVRLARDVTGVLRVAVTTVPAGADLGIGTRVLDSVSTRWGTAPGVLWAERDLSRT
;
A
#
# COMPACT_ATOMS: atom_id res chain seq x y z
N MET A 1 0.02 -22.99 5.88
CA MET A 1 1.10 -22.20 5.25
C MET A 1 1.39 -21.05 6.18
N SER A 2 2.52 -21.14 6.88
CA SER A 2 2.91 -20.17 7.90
C SER A 2 3.33 -18.87 7.23
N ASP A 3 2.66 -17.78 7.60
CA ASP A 3 2.93 -16.41 7.21
C ASP A 3 4.18 -15.94 7.97
N SER A 4 5.35 -16.39 7.51
CA SER A 4 6.64 -16.06 8.14
C SER A 4 7.12 -14.71 7.61
N LEU A 5 6.61 -13.64 8.21
CA LEU A 5 7.24 -12.32 8.21
C LEU A 5 8.50 -12.37 9.11
N ASP A 6 9.49 -13.18 8.74
CA ASP A 6 10.76 -13.30 9.48
C ASP A 6 11.94 -12.97 8.58
N ALA A 7 12.02 -11.68 8.25
CA ALA A 7 13.26 -10.92 8.13
C ALA A 7 12.86 -9.45 8.27
N THR A 8 13.37 -8.80 9.31
CA THR A 8 13.03 -7.45 9.80
C THR A 8 13.33 -6.35 8.77
N ALA A 9 12.60 -6.33 7.66
CA ALA A 9 12.63 -5.23 6.72
C ALA A 9 12.25 -3.94 7.47
N PRO A 10 12.98 -2.83 7.27
CA PRO A 10 12.58 -1.56 7.85
C PRO A 10 11.17 -1.22 7.39
N GLU A 11 10.28 -1.09 8.36
CA GLU A 11 8.87 -0.81 8.12
C GLU A 11 8.56 0.65 8.45
N THR A 12 7.90 1.34 7.53
CA THR A 12 7.34 2.67 7.75
C THR A 12 5.85 2.55 8.01
N ARG A 13 5.39 3.15 9.11
CA ARG A 13 3.95 3.23 9.45
C ARG A 13 3.47 4.66 9.36
N VAL A 14 2.33 4.84 8.71
CA VAL A 14 1.68 6.14 8.57
C VAL A 14 0.23 5.99 9.01
N ARG A 15 -0.15 6.78 10.01
CA ARG A 15 -1.54 6.91 10.43
C ARG A 15 -2.26 7.88 9.49
N LEU A 16 -3.45 7.50 9.04
CA LEU A 16 -4.39 8.34 8.32
C LEU A 16 -5.66 8.51 9.16
N ASP A 17 -6.00 9.74 9.49
CA ASP A 17 -7.26 10.06 10.19
C ASP A 17 -8.41 10.35 9.20
N GLY A 18 -8.12 10.37 7.89
CA GLY A 18 -9.10 10.65 6.83
C GLY A 18 -8.43 10.92 5.48
N PRO A 19 -9.22 11.20 4.42
CA PRO A 19 -8.72 11.47 3.06
C PRO A 19 -7.79 12.70 2.98
N GLU A 20 -7.91 13.66 3.90
CA GLU A 20 -7.03 14.83 4.02
C GLU A 20 -5.56 14.42 4.26
N GLY A 21 -5.31 13.26 4.87
CA GLY A 21 -3.97 12.73 5.11
C GLY A 21 -3.26 12.18 3.86
N LEU A 22 -3.97 11.99 2.75
CA LEU A 22 -3.42 11.35 1.54
C LEU A 22 -2.29 12.16 0.91
N ALA A 23 -2.35 13.49 0.93
CA ALA A 23 -1.28 14.32 0.39
C ALA A 23 0.05 14.14 1.15
N SER A 24 -0.02 14.10 2.49
CA SER A 24 1.14 13.84 3.34
C SER A 24 1.66 12.41 3.18
N LEU A 25 0.77 11.43 3.02
CA LEU A 25 1.16 10.06 2.73
C LEU A 25 1.96 9.96 1.42
N ARG A 26 1.47 10.58 0.34
CA ARG A 26 2.20 10.60 -0.95
C ARG A 26 3.58 11.21 -0.83
N GLN A 27 3.73 12.29 -0.06
CA GLN A 27 5.04 12.91 0.17
C GLN A 27 6.00 11.96 0.91
N ARG A 28 5.52 11.25 1.93
CA ARG A 28 6.32 10.25 2.67
C ARG A 28 6.74 9.09 1.78
N VAL A 29 5.85 8.60 0.92
CA VAL A 29 6.15 7.53 -0.05
C VAL A 29 7.24 7.97 -1.02
N ARG A 30 7.13 9.18 -1.58
CA ARG A 30 8.17 9.72 -2.48
C ARG A 30 9.53 9.86 -1.79
N ALA A 31 9.54 10.27 -0.52
CA ALA A 31 10.78 10.35 0.25
C ALA A 31 11.39 8.96 0.51
N LEU A 32 10.56 7.95 0.81
CA LEU A 32 10.98 6.57 1.02
C LEU A 32 11.56 5.93 -0.25
N LEU A 33 11.09 6.35 -1.43
CA LEU A 33 11.52 5.84 -2.73
C LEU A 33 12.44 6.83 -3.47
N ALA A 34 13.14 7.71 -2.76
CA ALA A 34 14.03 8.69 -3.38
C ALA A 34 15.20 8.06 -4.15
N ASP A 35 15.52 6.79 -3.86
CA ASP A 35 16.53 5.99 -4.55
C ASP A 35 15.98 5.23 -5.78
N CYS A 36 14.67 5.28 -6.03
CA CYS A 36 14.01 4.53 -7.09
C CYS A 36 13.79 5.36 -8.37
N PRO A 37 13.67 4.71 -9.55
CA PRO A 37 13.32 5.40 -10.78
C PRO A 37 11.95 6.11 -10.69
N PRO A 38 11.77 7.29 -11.34
CA PRO A 38 10.52 8.04 -11.27
C PRO A 38 9.26 7.25 -11.65
N ALA A 39 9.34 6.36 -12.64
CA ALA A 39 8.23 5.50 -13.05
C ALA A 39 7.77 4.57 -11.91
N VAL A 40 8.73 3.95 -11.19
CA VAL A 40 8.44 3.11 -10.03
C VAL A 40 7.79 3.93 -8.91
N VAL A 41 8.27 5.15 -8.68
CA VAL A 41 7.68 6.05 -7.67
C VAL A 41 6.23 6.39 -8.02
N VAL A 42 5.93 6.64 -9.30
CA VAL A 42 4.55 6.89 -9.76
C VAL A 42 3.66 5.67 -9.52
N ASP A 43 4.11 4.48 -9.92
CA ASP A 43 3.36 3.22 -9.73
C ASP A 43 3.06 2.97 -8.25
N VAL A 44 4.04 3.15 -7.37
CA VAL A 44 3.83 2.96 -5.93
C VAL A 44 2.90 4.03 -5.34
N VAL A 45 3.00 5.29 -5.79
CA VAL A 45 2.08 6.33 -5.33
C VAL A 45 0.64 5.99 -5.74
N LEU A 46 0.43 5.52 -6.98
CA LEU A 46 -0.89 5.07 -7.43
C LEU A 46 -1.40 3.87 -6.63
N LEU A 47 -0.53 2.91 -6.34
CA LEU A 47 -0.83 1.75 -5.51
C LEU A 47 -1.27 2.18 -4.10
N VAL A 48 -0.51 3.05 -3.46
CA VAL A 48 -0.80 3.56 -2.10
C VAL A 48 -2.10 4.37 -2.08
N ASP A 49 -2.30 5.27 -3.05
CA ASP A 49 -3.53 6.06 -3.17
C ASP A 49 -4.76 5.15 -3.40
N GLY A 50 -4.61 4.09 -4.21
CA GLY A 50 -5.68 3.12 -4.44
C GLY A 50 -6.08 2.38 -3.16
N LEU A 51 -5.09 1.87 -2.40
CA LEU A 51 -5.35 1.15 -1.16
C LEU A 51 -5.92 2.07 -0.06
N ALA A 52 -5.30 3.23 0.15
CA ALA A 52 -5.71 4.17 1.18
C ALA A 52 -7.03 4.88 0.84
N GLY A 53 -7.26 5.17 -0.45
CA GLY A 53 -8.53 5.70 -0.94
C GLY A 53 -9.68 4.74 -0.68
N ALA A 54 -9.50 3.45 -1.00
CA ALA A 54 -10.50 2.43 -0.71
C ALA A 54 -10.75 2.28 0.81
N ALA A 55 -9.70 2.37 1.63
CA ALA A 55 -9.84 2.35 3.09
C ALA A 55 -10.67 3.55 3.59
N CYS A 56 -10.38 4.75 3.09
CA CYS A 56 -11.11 5.97 3.44
C CYS A 56 -12.58 5.95 2.95
N GLU A 57 -12.86 5.31 1.82
CA GLU A 57 -14.21 5.24 1.25
C GLU A 57 -15.11 4.25 2.01
N HIS A 58 -14.56 3.12 2.45
CA HIS A 58 -15.36 2.01 2.98
C HIS A 58 -15.16 1.74 4.48
N GLY A 59 -14.09 2.27 5.08
CA GLY A 59 -13.75 2.04 6.48
C GLY A 59 -14.02 3.25 7.37
N THR A 60 -13.79 3.07 8.68
CA THR A 60 -13.82 4.16 9.65
C THR A 60 -12.40 4.46 10.11
N PRO A 61 -11.92 5.71 10.01
CA PRO A 61 -10.60 6.07 10.51
C PRO A 61 -10.50 5.86 12.03
N PRO A 62 -9.29 5.66 12.57
CA PRO A 62 -8.01 5.79 11.87
C PRO A 62 -7.61 4.56 11.07
N PHE A 63 -6.89 4.79 9.98
CA PHE A 63 -6.24 3.75 9.18
C PHE A 63 -4.73 3.76 9.45
N GLU A 64 -4.12 2.58 9.49
CA GLU A 64 -2.68 2.42 9.47
C GLU A 64 -2.24 1.94 8.09
N VAL A 65 -1.38 2.72 7.43
CA VAL A 65 -0.68 2.35 6.21
C VAL A 65 0.72 1.90 6.58
N ARG A 66 1.03 0.64 6.27
CA ARG A 66 2.31 0.00 6.51
C ARG A 66 3.03 -0.19 5.18
N LEU A 67 4.28 0.27 5.10
CA LEU A 67 5.17 0.08 3.96
C LEU A 67 6.39 -0.70 4.41
N ALA A 68 6.61 -1.88 3.83
CA ALA A 68 7.76 -2.71 4.11
C ALA A 68 8.44 -3.09 2.80
N ARG A 69 9.71 -2.70 2.65
CA ARG A 69 10.55 -3.07 1.50
C ARG A 69 11.51 -4.17 1.92
N ASP A 70 11.41 -5.33 1.28
CA ASP A 70 12.31 -6.44 1.57
C ASP A 70 13.66 -6.30 0.84
N VAL A 71 14.59 -7.21 1.19
CA VAL A 71 15.95 -7.25 0.61
C VAL A 71 15.97 -7.64 -0.87
N THR A 72 14.88 -8.20 -1.39
CA THR A 72 14.75 -8.59 -2.80
C THR A 72 14.23 -7.46 -3.67
N GLY A 73 13.87 -6.32 -3.07
CA GLY A 73 13.35 -5.16 -3.78
C GLY A 73 11.84 -5.20 -3.98
N VAL A 74 11.12 -6.05 -3.25
CA VAL A 74 9.66 -6.04 -3.24
C VAL A 74 9.17 -5.11 -2.14
N LEU A 75 8.33 -4.15 -2.52
CA LEU A 75 7.61 -3.29 -1.59
C LEU A 75 6.22 -3.87 -1.33
N ARG A 76 5.92 -4.16 -0.07
CA ARG A 76 4.58 -4.47 0.40
C ARG A 76 3.94 -3.25 1.05
N VAL A 77 2.76 -2.90 0.60
CA VAL A 77 1.88 -1.89 1.21
C VAL A 77 0.67 -2.59 1.78
N ALA A 78 0.37 -2.33 3.04
CA ALA A 78 -0.81 -2.85 3.72
C ALA A 78 -1.56 -1.70 4.39
N VAL A 79 -2.88 -1.68 4.26
CA VAL A 79 -3.76 -0.69 4.88
C VAL A 79 -4.78 -1.43 5.72
N THR A 80 -4.90 -1.05 7.00
CA THR A 80 -5.98 -1.58 7.86
C THR A 80 -7.33 -1.08 7.36
N THR A 81 -8.27 -1.98 7.10
CA THR A 81 -9.64 -1.66 6.63
C THR A 81 -10.68 -2.47 7.40
N VAL A 82 -11.96 -2.09 7.39
CA VAL A 82 -13.09 -2.91 7.90
C VAL A 82 -14.29 -2.70 6.97
N PRO A 83 -15.11 -3.71 6.58
CA PRO A 83 -15.04 -5.16 6.77
C PRO A 83 -14.82 -5.96 5.45
N ALA A 84 -14.63 -7.27 5.59
CA ALA A 84 -14.55 -8.22 4.48
C ALA A 84 -15.78 -8.14 3.55
N GLY A 85 -15.56 -8.08 2.23
CA GLY A 85 -16.62 -8.08 1.23
C GLY A 85 -17.01 -6.71 0.64
N ALA A 86 -16.26 -5.64 0.95
CA ALA A 86 -16.41 -4.37 0.25
C ALA A 86 -16.05 -4.52 -1.24
N ASP A 87 -16.94 -4.06 -2.13
CA ASP A 87 -16.63 -3.94 -3.56
C ASP A 87 -15.68 -2.75 -3.75
N LEU A 88 -14.40 -3.05 -3.98
CA LEU A 88 -13.32 -2.07 -4.10
C LEU A 88 -13.35 -1.31 -5.46
N GLY A 89 -14.29 -1.63 -6.35
CA GLY A 89 -14.59 -0.84 -7.56
C GLY A 89 -13.39 -0.54 -8.45
N ILE A 90 -13.30 0.71 -8.94
CA ILE A 90 -12.25 1.23 -9.85
C ILE A 90 -10.84 1.02 -9.26
N GLY A 91 -10.71 0.99 -7.92
CA GLY A 91 -9.44 0.75 -7.24
C GLY A 91 -8.79 -0.57 -7.63
N THR A 92 -9.58 -1.62 -7.87
CA THR A 92 -9.05 -2.96 -8.23
C THR A 92 -8.31 -2.97 -9.55
N ARG A 93 -8.81 -2.25 -10.58
CA ARG A 93 -8.17 -2.20 -11.90
C ARG A 93 -6.81 -1.51 -11.86
N VAL A 94 -6.67 -0.47 -11.03
CA VAL A 94 -5.38 0.19 -10.81
C VAL A 94 -4.43 -0.77 -10.09
N LEU A 95 -4.90 -1.46 -9.05
CA LEU A 95 -4.09 -2.47 -8.35
C LEU A 95 -3.66 -3.59 -9.30
N ASP A 96 -4.53 -4.07 -10.18
CA ASP A 96 -4.18 -5.07 -11.19
C ASP A 96 -3.10 -4.59 -12.16
N SER A 97 -3.05 -3.29 -12.49
CA SER A 97 -2.06 -2.76 -13.43
C SER A 97 -0.72 -2.43 -12.80
N VAL A 98 -0.71 -1.96 -11.54
CA VAL A 98 0.53 -1.49 -10.88
C VAL A 98 1.10 -2.49 -9.89
N SER A 99 0.31 -3.40 -9.32
CA SER A 99 0.83 -4.38 -8.36
C SER A 99 1.36 -5.63 -9.05
N THR A 100 2.35 -6.27 -8.42
CA THR A 100 2.77 -7.64 -8.77
C THR A 100 1.81 -8.67 -8.18
N ARG A 101 1.26 -8.37 -7.00
CA ARG A 101 0.22 -9.16 -6.33
C ARG A 101 -0.55 -8.27 -5.36
N TRP A 102 -1.82 -8.56 -5.15
CA TRP A 102 -2.63 -7.90 -4.14
C TRP A 102 -3.67 -8.85 -3.58
N GLY A 103 -4.26 -8.48 -2.45
CA GLY A 103 -5.32 -9.27 -1.85
C GLY A 103 -5.85 -8.66 -0.56
N THR A 104 -6.72 -9.42 0.09
CA THR A 104 -7.32 -9.07 1.37
C THR A 104 -6.97 -10.12 2.42
N ALA A 105 -6.80 -9.68 3.65
CA ALA A 105 -6.81 -10.50 4.85
C ALA A 105 -7.86 -9.90 5.81
N PRO A 106 -8.27 -10.61 6.88
CA PRO A 106 -9.21 -10.06 7.85
C PRO A 106 -8.74 -8.69 8.35
N GLY A 107 -9.48 -7.64 7.97
CA GLY A 107 -9.21 -6.27 8.36
C GLY A 107 -8.03 -5.59 7.66
N VAL A 108 -7.50 -6.15 6.57
CA VAL A 108 -6.34 -5.58 5.85
C VAL A 108 -6.50 -5.73 4.34
N LEU A 109 -6.32 -4.64 3.61
CA LEU A 109 -6.10 -4.63 2.18
C LEU A 109 -4.60 -4.46 1.91
N TRP A 110 -4.01 -5.28 1.05
CA TRP A 110 -2.58 -5.23 0.79
C TRP A 110 -2.27 -5.39 -0.70
N ALA A 111 -1.17 -4.79 -1.13
CA ALA A 111 -0.60 -5.00 -2.45
C ALA A 111 0.93 -4.96 -2.39
N GLU A 112 1.55 -5.58 -3.37
CA GLU A 112 2.99 -5.59 -3.52
C GLU A 112 3.43 -5.10 -4.89
N ARG A 113 4.61 -4.51 -4.92
CA ARG A 113 5.28 -4.08 -6.15
C ARG A 113 6.73 -4.52 -6.12
N ASP A 114 7.16 -5.20 -7.17
CA ASP A 114 8.57 -5.36 -7.50
C ASP A 114 9.15 -4.01 -7.97
N LEU A 115 10.07 -3.45 -7.19
CA LEU A 115 10.70 -2.15 -7.49
C LEU A 115 11.80 -2.25 -8.55
N SER A 116 12.22 -3.47 -8.92
CA SER A 116 13.19 -3.69 -10.00
C SER A 116 12.54 -3.67 -11.40
N ARG A 117 11.20 -3.72 -11.45
CA ARG A 117 10.42 -3.70 -12.70
C ARG A 117 9.89 -2.30 -12.99
N THR A 118 10.25 -1.79 -14.15
CA THR A 118 9.66 -0.61 -14.82
C THR A 118 8.72 -1.04 -15.92
#